data_AF-G3URB8-F1
#
_entry.id   AF-G3URB8-F1
#
_cell.length_a   1.000
_cell.length_b   1.000
_cell.length_c   1.000
_cell.angle_alpha   90.00
_cell.angle_beta   90.00
_cell.angle_gamma   90.00
#
_symmetry.space_group_name_H-M   'P 1'
#
loop_
_entity.id
_entity.type
_entity.pdbx_description
1 polymer ?
#
loop_
_entity_poly.entity_id
_entity_poly.type
_entity_poly.pdbx_seq_one_letter_code
_entity_poly.pdbx_strand_id
1 'polypeptide(L)'
;MVMKASVEDDDSGWELGIPDKMEKSNTDWVDITQDFEEACRGELYFGLFEAMSAIEMMDPKMDAGMIGNQVNRKVLNFEQAIKDGTIKIKDLTSPELIGIMDTCFCCLITWLEGHSLAQTVFTCLYIHNPDFIEDPAMKAFALGILKICDIAREKVNKAAVFEEEDFQSMTYGFKMANTVTDLRVTGTNSLCHQQCLAVFSRVKFTRVLLTVLIAFTKKETSAVAEAQKLMTQAADLLSAIHNSLHHGIQAQNDTTKGDHPIMMGFEPLVNQRLLPPTFPRYAKIIKREEMVSYFSKLIDRIKTVCEVVNLTNLHCILDFFCEFSEQSPCVLSRSLLQTTFLVDNKKVFGTHLMQDMVKDALRSFVSPPVLSPKCCLYNNHQAKDYIDSFVTHCVRVSVRPTYLSAFIYEYFQDYTYI
;
A
#
# COMPACT_ATOMS: atom_id res chain seq x y z
N MET A 1 38.47 35.91 -4.96
CA MET A 1 38.20 36.48 -3.63
C MET A 1 37.05 35.68 -3.03
N VAL A 2 37.28 34.98 -1.92
CA VAL A 2 36.23 34.34 -1.14
C VAL A 2 36.14 35.13 0.16
N MET A 3 35.00 35.78 0.41
CA MET A 3 34.79 36.48 1.67
C MET A 3 34.66 35.46 2.79
N LYS A 4 35.59 35.50 3.75
CA LYS A 4 35.46 34.82 5.03
C LYS A 4 34.49 35.66 5.86
N ALA A 5 33.28 35.15 6.10
CA ALA A 5 32.42 35.74 7.11
C ALA A 5 33.02 35.39 8.48
N SER A 6 33.52 36.40 9.18
CA SER A 6 33.81 36.31 10.62
C SER A 6 32.47 36.28 11.35
N VAL A 7 32.19 35.16 12.02
CA VAL A 7 31.16 35.13 13.05
C VAL A 7 31.75 35.85 14.26
N GLU A 8 31.15 36.97 14.64
CA GLU A 8 31.40 37.58 15.94
C GLU A 8 30.57 36.80 16.97
N ASP A 9 31.19 36.42 18.09
CA ASP A 9 30.51 35.76 19.20
C ASP A 9 29.56 36.76 19.87
N ASP A 10 28.29 36.74 19.47
CA ASP A 10 27.23 37.52 20.10
C ASP A 10 26.76 36.76 21.36
N ASP A 11 27.39 37.10 22.50
CA ASP A 11 27.20 36.52 23.84
C ASP A 11 25.82 36.90 24.45
N SER A 12 24.77 36.77 23.65
CA SER A 12 23.37 36.89 24.04
C SER A 12 22.88 35.53 24.53
N GLY A 13 23.02 35.30 25.83
CA GLY A 13 22.59 34.07 26.49
C GLY A 13 21.15 33.71 26.15
N TRP A 14 20.97 32.59 25.46
CA TRP A 14 19.67 31.98 25.23
C TRP A 14 19.18 31.36 26.54
N GLU A 15 18.50 32.14 27.37
CA GLU A 15 17.80 31.62 28.54
C GLU A 15 16.78 30.57 28.08
N LEU A 16 17.08 29.29 28.32
CA LEU A 16 16.19 28.15 28.11
C LEU A 16 15.09 28.16 29.20
N GLY A 17 14.21 29.15 29.13
CA GLY A 17 13.01 29.21 29.95
C GLY A 17 12.18 27.94 29.77
N ILE A 18 11.75 27.35 30.90
CA ILE A 18 10.87 26.18 30.91
C ILE A 18 9.62 26.51 30.08
N PRO A 19 9.29 25.76 29.01
CA PRO A 19 8.15 26.09 28.17
C PRO A 19 6.83 26.04 28.96
N ASP A 20 5.98 27.08 28.85
CA ASP A 20 4.68 27.25 29.55
C ASP A 20 3.72 26.02 29.52
N LYS A 21 3.99 25.03 28.65
CA LYS A 21 3.23 23.78 28.57
C LYS A 21 3.64 22.73 29.62
N MET A 22 4.81 22.83 30.22
CA MET A 22 5.31 21.85 31.21
C MET A 22 4.70 22.02 32.61
N GLU A 23 4.23 23.24 32.96
CA GLU A 23 3.58 23.54 34.26
C GLU A 23 2.30 22.73 34.55
N LYS A 24 1.73 22.05 33.54
CA LYS A 24 0.51 21.23 33.71
C LYS A 24 0.78 19.78 34.13
N SER A 25 2.04 19.42 34.36
CA SER A 25 2.41 18.15 34.97
C SER A 25 2.79 18.39 36.44
N ASN A 26 2.28 17.56 37.35
CA ASN A 26 2.55 17.68 38.79
C ASN A 26 3.91 17.05 39.15
N THR A 27 4.95 17.48 38.43
CA THR A 27 6.29 16.88 38.36
C THR A 27 7.33 17.98 38.51
N ASP A 28 8.14 17.90 39.57
CA ASP A 28 9.24 18.82 39.81
C ASP A 28 10.39 18.48 38.84
N TRP A 29 10.55 19.27 37.78
CA TRP A 29 11.67 19.17 36.86
C TRP A 29 12.88 19.92 37.44
N VAL A 30 14.03 19.25 37.46
CA VAL A 30 15.32 19.82 37.87
C VAL A 30 16.21 19.92 36.64
N ASP A 31 16.80 21.08 36.41
CA ASP A 31 17.83 21.25 35.38
C ASP A 31 19.13 20.58 35.84
N ILE A 32 19.67 19.70 34.99
CA ILE A 32 20.90 18.94 35.21
C ILE A 32 21.97 19.23 34.14
N THR A 33 21.81 20.30 33.36
CA THR A 33 22.68 20.59 32.20
C THR A 33 24.16 20.67 32.59
N GLN A 34 24.48 21.37 33.69
CA GLN A 34 25.86 21.51 34.18
C GLN A 34 26.42 20.19 34.72
N ASP A 35 25.63 19.45 35.52
CA ASP A 35 26.02 18.14 36.06
C ASP A 35 26.31 17.12 34.93
N PHE A 36 25.52 17.19 33.85
CA PHE A 36 25.68 16.35 32.67
C PHE A 36 26.94 16.71 31.87
N GLU A 37 27.21 18.00 31.64
CA GLU A 37 28.44 18.48 30.98
C GLU A 37 29.71 18.09 31.74
N GLU A 38 29.69 18.10 33.08
CA GLU A 38 30.82 17.62 33.89
C GLU A 38 31.01 16.10 33.75
N ALA A 39 29.92 15.33 33.81
CA ALA A 39 29.95 13.87 33.68
C ALA A 39 30.36 13.38 32.28
N CYS A 40 30.02 14.11 31.22
CA CYS A 40 30.35 13.77 29.82
C CYS A 40 31.85 13.78 29.48
N ARG A 41 32.74 14.13 30.42
CA ARG A 41 34.20 14.03 30.25
C ARG A 41 34.76 12.60 30.36
N GLY A 42 33.91 11.61 30.66
CA GLY A 42 34.25 10.19 30.69
C GLY A 42 34.20 9.46 29.34
N GLU A 43 34.40 8.14 29.36
CA GLU A 43 34.31 7.29 28.16
C GLU A 43 32.85 6.92 27.81
N LEU A 44 32.58 6.72 26.51
CA LEU A 44 31.26 6.37 25.98
C LEU A 44 30.97 4.87 26.08
N TYR A 45 30.00 4.50 26.93
CA TYR A 45 29.56 3.11 27.13
C TYR A 45 28.33 2.74 26.28
N PHE A 46 28.46 2.71 24.96
CA PHE A 46 27.46 2.09 24.08
C PHE A 46 28.09 1.47 22.82
N GLY A 47 27.35 0.59 22.13
CA GLY A 47 27.80 -0.04 20.89
C GLY A 47 27.73 0.91 19.69
N LEU A 48 28.88 1.32 19.15
CA LEU A 48 28.97 2.27 18.01
C LEU A 48 28.13 1.86 16.79
N PHE A 49 27.87 0.56 16.59
CA PHE A 49 27.02 0.05 15.52
C PHE A 49 25.56 0.52 15.63
N GLU A 50 25.01 0.62 16.84
CA GLU A 50 23.61 1.07 17.04
C GLU A 50 23.47 2.57 16.73
N ALA A 51 24.47 3.38 17.08
CA ALA A 51 24.48 4.81 16.76
C ALA A 51 24.62 5.11 15.26
N MET A 52 25.02 4.16 14.41
CA MET A 52 24.98 4.34 12.95
C MET A 52 23.54 4.51 12.41
N SER A 53 22.53 4.16 13.20
CA SER A 53 21.11 4.35 12.89
C SER A 53 20.47 5.57 13.57
N ALA A 54 21.23 6.28 14.42
CA ALA A 54 20.72 7.42 15.17
C ALA A 54 20.43 8.63 14.26
N ILE A 55 19.45 9.44 14.66
CA ILE A 55 19.09 10.67 13.95
C ILE A 55 19.75 11.86 14.61
N GLU A 56 20.43 12.65 13.79
CA GLU A 56 20.93 13.96 14.18
C GLU A 56 19.80 14.98 14.06
N MET A 57 19.36 15.54 15.20
CA MET A 57 18.41 16.66 15.19
C MET A 57 19.08 17.90 14.57
N MET A 58 18.30 18.75 13.92
CA MET A 58 18.74 19.94 13.20
C MET A 58 19.59 19.70 11.92
N ASP A 59 19.99 18.47 11.57
CA ASP A 59 20.55 18.21 10.24
C ASP A 59 19.44 18.19 9.16
N PRO A 60 19.57 18.94 8.04
CA PRO A 60 18.52 19.03 7.01
C PRO A 60 18.20 17.74 6.23
N LYS A 61 19.00 16.67 6.36
CA LYS A 61 18.82 15.36 5.71
C LYS A 61 18.42 14.25 6.70
N MET A 62 18.75 14.40 7.99
CA MET A 62 18.38 13.46 9.04
C MET A 62 17.05 13.85 9.70
N ASP A 63 16.83 15.14 9.95
CA ASP A 63 15.71 15.66 10.74
C ASP A 63 14.49 15.99 9.87
N ALA A 64 13.46 15.14 9.95
CA ALA A 64 12.18 15.35 9.29
C ALA A 64 11.46 16.64 9.75
N GLY A 65 11.71 17.13 10.97
CA GLY A 65 11.17 18.37 11.52
C GLY A 65 11.73 19.62 10.86
N MET A 66 13.01 19.61 10.48
CA MET A 66 13.66 20.76 9.84
C MET A 66 13.00 21.17 8.52
N ILE A 67 12.46 20.22 7.76
CA ILE A 67 11.85 20.51 6.45
C ILE A 67 10.45 21.13 6.59
N GLY A 68 9.71 20.81 7.67
CA GLY A 68 8.41 21.43 7.95
C GLY A 68 8.51 22.94 8.18
N ASN A 69 9.65 23.39 8.70
CA ASN A 69 9.97 24.81 8.93
C ASN A 69 10.52 25.52 7.67
N GLN A 70 10.93 24.80 6.62
CA GLN A 70 11.44 25.40 5.37
C GLN A 70 10.32 25.87 4.44
N VAL A 71 9.09 25.39 4.64
CA VAL A 71 7.94 25.85 3.86
C VAL A 71 7.27 27.00 4.60
N ASN A 72 7.47 28.23 4.11
CA ASN A 72 6.85 29.46 4.62
C ASN A 72 5.31 29.52 4.39
N ARG A 73 4.62 28.37 4.35
CA ARG A 73 3.17 28.24 4.21
C ARG A 73 2.64 27.43 5.39
N LYS A 74 1.48 27.82 5.91
CA LYS A 74 0.80 27.06 6.97
C LYS A 74 0.24 25.76 6.38
N VAL A 75 0.72 24.62 6.87
CA VAL A 75 0.13 23.29 6.60
C VAL A 75 -1.24 23.23 7.28
N LEU A 76 -2.30 22.98 6.52
CA LEU A 76 -3.68 22.94 7.00
C LEU A 76 -4.21 21.50 7.02
N ASN A 77 -4.89 21.11 8.09
CA ASN A 77 -5.73 19.92 8.08
C ASN A 77 -7.08 20.20 7.38
N PHE A 78 -7.87 19.16 7.11
CA PHE A 78 -9.12 19.28 6.34
C PHE A 78 -10.11 20.32 6.91
N GLU A 79 -10.39 20.30 8.22
CA GLU A 79 -11.29 21.29 8.84
C GLU A 79 -10.74 22.72 8.80
N GLN A 80 -9.43 22.89 8.95
CA GLN A 80 -8.77 24.18 8.85
C GLN A 80 -8.83 24.72 7.42
N ALA A 81 -8.59 23.87 6.41
CA ALA A 81 -8.65 24.23 5.00
C ALA A 81 -10.08 24.57 4.53
N ILE A 82 -11.12 23.94 5.11
CA ILE A 82 -12.51 24.34 4.92
C ILE A 82 -12.77 25.73 5.50
N LYS A 83 -12.31 26.00 6.74
CA LYS A 83 -12.47 27.31 7.41
C LYS A 83 -11.71 28.44 6.70
N ASP A 84 -10.56 28.12 6.10
CA ASP A 84 -9.72 29.02 5.32
C ASP A 84 -10.24 29.24 3.88
N GLY A 85 -11.26 28.47 3.45
CA GLY A 85 -11.84 28.55 2.10
C GLY A 85 -10.96 27.96 0.99
N THR A 86 -9.86 27.28 1.34
CA THR A 86 -8.91 26.67 0.39
C THR A 86 -9.40 25.32 -0.15
N ILE A 87 -10.40 24.71 0.49
CA ILE A 87 -11.09 23.49 0.02
C ILE A 87 -12.59 23.76 -0.12
N LYS A 88 -13.17 23.28 -1.23
CA LYS A 88 -14.62 23.24 -1.45
C LYS A 88 -15.19 21.90 -1.03
N ILE A 89 -16.23 21.90 -0.19
CA ILE A 89 -16.97 20.68 0.20
C ILE A 89 -18.24 20.44 -0.63
N LYS A 90 -18.67 21.46 -1.36
CA LYS A 90 -19.88 21.52 -2.18
C LYS A 90 -19.61 22.30 -3.46
N ASP A 91 -20.54 22.26 -4.42
CA ASP A 91 -20.48 23.01 -5.68
C ASP A 91 -19.15 22.81 -6.43
N LEU A 92 -18.56 21.61 -6.30
CA LEU A 92 -17.36 21.18 -7.02
C LEU A 92 -17.69 21.02 -8.50
N THR A 93 -16.97 21.75 -9.36
CA THR A 93 -17.17 21.65 -10.81
C THR A 93 -16.64 20.31 -11.33
N SER A 94 -17.22 19.79 -12.41
CA SER A 94 -16.77 18.51 -12.99
C SER A 94 -15.27 18.46 -13.31
N PRO A 95 -14.61 19.53 -13.81
CA PRO A 95 -13.15 19.58 -13.95
C PRO A 95 -12.37 19.49 -12.63
N GLU A 96 -12.87 20.09 -11.55
CA GLU A 96 -12.27 19.97 -10.20
C GLU A 96 -12.39 18.52 -9.72
N LEU A 97 -13.58 17.92 -9.80
CA LEU A 97 -13.82 16.52 -9.45
C LEU A 97 -12.89 15.57 -10.21
N ILE A 98 -12.82 15.70 -11.54
CA ILE A 98 -11.95 14.88 -12.39
C ILE A 98 -10.48 15.02 -11.97
N GLY A 99 -10.01 16.26 -11.75
CA GLY A 99 -8.65 16.51 -11.31
C GLY A 99 -8.32 15.87 -9.96
N ILE A 100 -9.19 16.07 -8.96
CA ILE A 100 -9.03 15.51 -7.60
C ILE A 100 -9.03 13.97 -7.66
N MET A 101 -9.97 13.37 -8.40
CA MET A 101 -10.07 11.91 -8.56
C MET A 101 -8.84 11.31 -9.25
N ASP A 102 -8.37 11.90 -10.34
CA ASP A 102 -7.20 11.41 -11.07
C ASP A 102 -5.92 11.53 -10.23
N THR A 103 -5.75 12.62 -9.48
CA THR A 103 -4.62 12.79 -8.56
C THR A 103 -4.69 11.78 -7.40
N CYS A 104 -5.89 11.47 -6.90
CA CYS A 104 -6.09 10.45 -5.88
C CYS A 104 -5.76 9.05 -6.39
N PHE A 105 -6.10 8.73 -7.65
CA PHE A 105 -5.65 7.51 -8.31
C PHE A 105 -4.13 7.43 -8.48
N CYS A 106 -3.47 8.54 -8.82
CA CYS A 106 -2.00 8.59 -8.89
C CYS A 106 -1.37 8.30 -7.52
N CYS A 107 -1.92 8.87 -6.45
CA CYS A 107 -1.51 8.57 -5.08
C CYS A 107 -1.76 7.10 -4.69
N LEU A 108 -2.91 6.53 -5.07
CA LEU A 108 -3.23 5.11 -4.84
C LEU A 108 -2.21 4.18 -5.52
N ILE A 109 -1.88 4.46 -6.77
CA ILE A 109 -0.89 3.68 -7.52
C ILE A 109 0.49 3.80 -6.87
N THR A 110 0.89 5.02 -6.48
CA THR A 110 2.18 5.27 -5.82
C THR A 110 2.31 4.49 -4.51
N TRP A 111 1.21 4.32 -3.76
CA TRP A 111 1.16 3.45 -2.57
C TRP A 111 1.25 1.95 -2.91
N LEU A 112 0.59 1.49 -3.98
CA LEU A 112 0.63 0.08 -4.41
C LEU A 112 2.01 -0.36 -4.92
N GLU A 113 2.85 0.60 -5.32
CA GLU A 113 4.28 0.42 -5.65
C GLU A 113 5.22 0.59 -4.45
N GLY A 114 4.69 0.66 -3.22
CA GLY A 114 5.45 0.49 -1.96
C GLY A 114 5.64 1.74 -1.10
N HIS A 115 5.42 2.93 -1.64
CA HIS A 115 5.55 4.19 -0.88
C HIS A 115 4.54 4.30 0.28
N SER A 116 4.84 5.12 1.28
CA SER A 116 3.98 5.25 2.46
C SER A 116 2.58 5.78 2.17
N LEU A 117 1.55 5.14 2.73
CA LEU A 117 0.15 5.57 2.67
C LEU A 117 -0.03 7.00 3.22
N ALA A 118 0.75 7.38 4.24
CA ALA A 118 0.77 8.71 4.83
C ALA A 118 1.29 9.80 3.87
N GLN A 119 2.22 9.46 2.99
CA GLN A 119 2.88 10.38 2.05
C GLN A 119 2.25 10.37 0.65
N THR A 120 1.29 9.49 0.42
CA THR A 120 0.64 9.30 -0.87
C THR A 120 -0.86 9.56 -0.73
N VAL A 121 -1.67 8.53 -0.49
CA VAL A 121 -3.13 8.59 -0.47
C VAL A 121 -3.64 9.56 0.60
N PHE A 122 -3.09 9.50 1.83
CA PHE A 122 -3.50 10.40 2.92
C PHE A 122 -2.93 11.82 2.82
N THR A 123 -2.27 12.21 1.73
CA THR A 123 -2.09 13.64 1.41
C THR A 123 -3.40 14.27 0.93
N CYS A 124 -4.33 13.46 0.40
CA CYS A 124 -5.69 13.89 0.07
C CYS A 124 -6.49 14.12 1.36
N LEU A 125 -6.91 15.37 1.59
CA LEU A 125 -7.64 15.79 2.79
C LEU A 125 -9.11 15.36 2.75
N TYR A 126 -9.70 15.20 1.55
CA TYR A 126 -11.08 14.73 1.37
C TYR A 126 -11.33 13.34 1.98
N ILE A 127 -10.33 12.45 1.95
CA ILE A 127 -10.49 11.10 2.52
C ILE A 127 -10.24 11.06 4.04
N HIS A 128 -9.80 12.14 4.69
CA HIS A 128 -9.61 12.15 6.15
C HIS A 128 -10.96 12.09 6.87
N ASN A 129 -11.90 12.93 6.47
CA ASN A 129 -13.26 12.98 7.04
C ASN A 129 -14.32 13.11 5.91
N PRO A 130 -14.67 12.02 5.19
CA PRO A 130 -15.65 12.07 4.10
C PRO A 130 -17.05 12.55 4.51
N ASP A 131 -17.37 12.55 5.80
CA ASP A 131 -18.67 12.96 6.32
C ASP A 131 -19.00 14.43 6.06
N PHE A 132 -18.00 15.33 6.09
CA PHE A 132 -18.18 16.75 5.77
C PHE A 132 -18.24 17.05 4.26
N ILE A 133 -18.05 16.07 3.38
CA ILE A 133 -18.24 16.26 1.94
C ILE A 133 -19.75 16.30 1.66
N GLU A 134 -20.21 17.39 1.04
CA GLU A 134 -21.59 17.57 0.61
C GLU A 134 -21.80 17.07 -0.83
N ASP A 135 -20.79 17.17 -1.70
CA ASP A 135 -20.85 16.63 -3.07
C ASP A 135 -20.99 15.09 -3.08
N PRO A 136 -22.08 14.52 -3.64
CA PRO A 136 -22.32 13.07 -3.58
C PRO A 136 -21.30 12.23 -4.35
N ALA A 137 -20.78 12.74 -5.48
CA ALA A 137 -19.85 12.01 -6.32
C ALA A 137 -18.46 11.94 -5.67
N MET A 138 -17.99 13.06 -5.11
CA MET A 138 -16.75 13.13 -4.36
C MET A 138 -16.83 12.31 -3.07
N LYS A 139 -17.95 12.35 -2.35
CA LYS A 139 -18.16 11.54 -1.13
C LYS A 139 -18.12 10.04 -1.43
N ALA A 140 -18.85 9.58 -2.45
CA ALA A 140 -18.84 8.20 -2.88
C ALA A 140 -17.44 7.73 -3.34
N PHE A 141 -16.72 8.59 -4.07
CA PHE A 141 -15.34 8.31 -4.48
C PHE A 141 -14.38 8.21 -3.29
N ALA A 142 -14.41 9.18 -2.36
CA ALA A 142 -13.54 9.21 -1.19
C ALA A 142 -13.72 7.96 -0.29
N LEU A 143 -14.98 7.59 -0.04
CA LEU A 143 -15.32 6.36 0.69
C LEU A 143 -14.86 5.09 -0.05
N GLY A 144 -14.99 5.07 -1.38
CA GLY A 144 -14.51 3.98 -2.23
C GLY A 144 -12.98 3.80 -2.16
N ILE A 145 -12.22 4.89 -2.27
CA ILE A 145 -10.75 4.86 -2.14
C ILE A 145 -10.33 4.39 -0.74
N LEU A 146 -10.96 4.90 0.33
CA LEU A 146 -10.68 4.43 1.69
C LEU A 146 -10.90 2.92 1.83
N LYS A 147 -12.00 2.38 1.31
CA LYS A 147 -12.29 0.95 1.45
C LYS A 147 -11.41 0.07 0.54
N ILE A 148 -10.98 0.57 -0.62
CA ILE A 148 -9.93 -0.05 -1.42
C ILE A 148 -8.63 -0.13 -0.62
N CYS A 149 -8.20 0.95 0.03
CA CYS A 149 -6.97 0.97 0.83
C CYS A 149 -7.05 0.01 2.02
N ASP A 150 -8.19 -0.05 2.71
CA ASP A 150 -8.39 -0.97 3.83
C ASP A 150 -8.32 -2.44 3.41
N ILE A 151 -9.06 -2.84 2.36
CA ILE A 151 -9.07 -4.24 1.87
C ILE A 151 -7.72 -4.61 1.23
N ALA A 152 -7.11 -3.71 0.47
CA ALA A 152 -5.78 -3.95 -0.11
C ALA A 152 -4.73 -4.17 0.99
N ARG A 153 -4.72 -3.33 2.04
CA ARG A 153 -3.85 -3.49 3.21
C ARG A 153 -4.14 -4.79 3.96
N GLU A 154 -5.40 -5.14 4.20
CA GLU A 154 -5.78 -6.42 4.84
C GLU A 154 -5.23 -7.60 4.04
N LYS A 155 -5.39 -7.55 2.70
CA LYS A 155 -4.88 -8.58 1.79
C LYS A 155 -3.36 -8.68 1.79
N VAL A 156 -2.65 -7.57 1.74
CA VAL A 156 -1.18 -7.52 1.77
C VAL A 156 -0.65 -8.04 3.11
N ASN A 157 -1.22 -7.59 4.23
CA ASN A 157 -0.83 -8.05 5.57
C ASN A 157 -1.15 -9.54 5.79
N LYS A 158 -2.28 -10.04 5.26
CA LYS A 158 -2.65 -11.45 5.34
C LYS A 158 -1.77 -12.34 4.45
N ALA A 159 -1.35 -11.83 3.29
CA ALA A 159 -0.45 -12.54 2.40
C ALA A 159 0.98 -12.58 2.95
N ALA A 160 1.45 -11.52 3.61
CA ALA A 160 2.81 -11.37 4.12
C ALA A 160 3.90 -11.66 3.06
N VAL A 161 3.65 -11.22 1.82
CA VAL A 161 4.54 -11.35 0.65
C VAL A 161 5.38 -10.09 0.38
N PHE A 162 5.63 -9.27 1.40
CA PHE A 162 6.38 -8.02 1.29
C PHE A 162 7.42 -7.94 2.42
N GLU A 163 8.57 -7.35 2.12
CA GLU A 163 9.51 -6.88 3.14
C GLU A 163 9.17 -5.44 3.54
N GLU A 164 9.66 -4.94 4.67
CA GLU A 164 9.27 -3.59 5.15
C GLU A 164 9.74 -2.46 4.21
N GLU A 165 10.73 -2.71 3.34
CA GLU A 165 11.15 -1.79 2.28
C GLU A 165 10.21 -1.83 1.05
N ASP A 166 9.50 -2.94 0.81
CA ASP A 166 8.59 -3.12 -0.34
C ASP A 166 7.23 -2.45 -0.15
N PHE A 167 6.73 -2.35 1.10
CA PHE A 167 5.37 -1.86 1.35
C PHE A 167 5.13 -1.43 2.81
N GLN A 168 4.86 -0.14 3.02
CA GLN A 168 4.55 0.38 4.35
C GLN A 168 3.06 0.19 4.70
N SER A 169 2.77 -0.87 5.48
CA SER A 169 1.41 -1.27 5.89
C SER A 169 0.77 -0.40 6.99
N MET A 170 1.53 0.50 7.62
CA MET A 170 1.10 1.33 8.74
C MET A 170 0.01 2.35 8.33
N THR A 171 -1.10 2.36 9.07
CA THR A 171 -2.24 3.26 8.83
C THR A 171 -2.22 4.54 9.67
N TYR A 172 -1.24 4.72 10.56
CA TYR A 172 -1.05 5.93 11.38
C TYR A 172 -2.30 6.46 12.10
N GLY A 173 -3.23 5.57 12.46
CA GLY A 173 -4.47 5.91 13.19
C GLY A 173 -5.65 6.39 12.32
N PHE A 174 -5.52 6.43 10.99
CA PHE A 174 -6.62 6.82 10.10
C PHE A 174 -7.80 5.83 10.15
N LYS A 175 -9.03 6.36 10.22
CA LYS A 175 -10.27 5.57 10.26
C LYS A 175 -10.64 5.08 8.86
N MET A 176 -10.84 3.77 8.72
CA MET A 176 -11.28 3.14 7.47
C MET A 176 -12.81 3.05 7.38
N ALA A 177 -13.36 3.20 6.18
CA ALA A 177 -14.81 3.31 5.93
C ALA A 177 -15.54 1.95 6.07
N ASN A 178 -16.02 1.63 7.27
CA ASN A 178 -16.70 0.36 7.56
C ASN A 178 -18.24 0.35 7.35
N THR A 179 -18.83 1.46 6.89
CA THR A 179 -20.30 1.63 6.81
C THR A 179 -20.74 2.37 5.55
N VAL A 180 -20.85 1.69 4.40
CA VAL A 180 -21.43 2.23 3.16
C VAL A 180 -22.18 1.14 2.38
N THR A 181 -23.34 1.47 1.83
CA THR A 181 -24.15 0.62 0.93
C THR A 181 -24.52 1.37 -0.35
N ASP A 182 -24.60 0.66 -1.49
CA ASP A 182 -24.76 1.21 -2.85
C ASP A 182 -26.13 1.86 -3.16
N LEU A 183 -26.14 2.96 -3.94
CA LEU A 183 -27.25 3.31 -4.85
C LEU A 183 -26.83 4.20 -6.06
N ARG A 184 -27.77 4.45 -6.98
CA ARG A 184 -27.59 4.91 -8.38
C ARG A 184 -27.72 6.42 -8.59
N VAL A 185 -27.13 6.94 -9.69
CA VAL A 185 -27.55 8.19 -10.37
C VAL A 185 -27.46 8.01 -11.90
N THR A 186 -28.35 8.66 -12.67
CA THR A 186 -28.41 8.62 -14.15
C THR A 186 -28.69 9.99 -14.79
N GLY A 187 -27.76 10.48 -15.62
CA GLY A 187 -27.98 11.19 -16.92
C GLY A 187 -28.50 12.64 -16.99
N THR A 188 -27.80 13.49 -17.76
CA THR A 188 -28.37 14.52 -18.69
C THR A 188 -27.30 15.16 -19.59
N ASN A 189 -27.71 15.61 -20.79
CA ASN A 189 -26.89 16.26 -21.84
C ASN A 189 -26.38 17.68 -21.44
N SER A 190 -25.35 18.32 -22.04
CA SER A 190 -24.58 17.99 -23.26
C SER A 190 -23.03 18.15 -23.13
N LEU A 191 -22.47 19.34 -22.89
CA LEU A 191 -21.01 19.48 -22.65
C LEU A 191 -20.66 19.15 -21.19
N CYS A 192 -21.50 19.65 -20.28
CA CYS A 192 -21.66 19.15 -18.91
C CYS A 192 -21.77 17.61 -18.88
N HIS A 193 -22.43 16.99 -19.87
CA HIS A 193 -22.57 15.52 -19.94
C HIS A 193 -21.26 14.78 -20.11
N GLN A 194 -20.38 15.22 -21.00
CA GLN A 194 -19.12 14.51 -21.22
C GLN A 194 -18.24 14.56 -19.97
N GLN A 195 -18.27 15.67 -19.23
CA GLN A 195 -17.60 15.81 -17.95
C GLN A 195 -18.31 15.03 -16.83
N CYS A 196 -19.65 15.01 -16.77
CA CYS A 196 -20.41 14.18 -15.84
C CYS A 196 -20.23 12.67 -16.09
N LEU A 197 -20.11 12.24 -17.35
CA LEU A 197 -19.72 10.89 -17.75
C LEU A 197 -18.27 10.58 -17.37
N ALA A 198 -17.36 11.56 -17.43
CA ALA A 198 -15.98 11.41 -17.01
C ALA A 198 -15.86 11.24 -15.47
N VAL A 199 -16.63 12.01 -14.69
CA VAL A 199 -16.78 11.83 -13.23
C VAL A 199 -17.41 10.47 -12.93
N PHE A 200 -18.54 10.15 -13.58
CA PHE A 200 -19.25 8.88 -13.40
C PHE A 200 -18.37 7.67 -13.72
N SER A 201 -17.55 7.73 -14.78
CA SER A 201 -16.60 6.66 -15.14
C SER A 201 -15.59 6.42 -14.03
N ARG A 202 -15.08 7.47 -13.38
CA ARG A 202 -14.13 7.39 -12.26
C ARG A 202 -14.78 6.80 -11.01
N VAL A 203 -15.94 7.32 -10.60
CA VAL A 203 -16.73 6.78 -9.47
C VAL A 203 -17.10 5.31 -9.70
N LYS A 204 -17.57 4.97 -10.91
CA LYS A 204 -17.94 3.60 -11.27
C LYS A 204 -16.72 2.68 -11.34
N PHE A 205 -15.58 3.13 -11.86
CA PHE A 205 -14.32 2.38 -11.86
C PHE A 205 -13.85 2.09 -10.43
N THR A 206 -13.82 3.09 -9.55
CA THR A 206 -13.52 2.93 -8.13
C THR A 206 -14.44 1.88 -7.50
N ARG A 207 -15.75 1.95 -7.76
CA ARG A 207 -16.68 0.93 -7.24
C ARG A 207 -16.42 -0.46 -7.82
N VAL A 208 -16.17 -0.60 -9.12
CA VAL A 208 -15.88 -1.91 -9.74
C VAL A 208 -14.60 -2.52 -9.16
N LEU A 209 -13.54 -1.73 -9.00
CA LEU A 209 -12.29 -2.15 -8.36
C LEU A 209 -12.53 -2.58 -6.90
N LEU A 210 -13.32 -1.81 -6.14
CA LEU A 210 -13.73 -2.19 -4.78
C LEU A 210 -14.51 -3.51 -4.76
N THR A 211 -15.50 -3.69 -5.64
CA THR A 211 -16.28 -4.93 -5.72
C THR A 211 -15.42 -6.15 -6.10
N VAL A 212 -14.40 -5.96 -6.95
CA VAL A 212 -13.42 -7.03 -7.24
C VAL A 212 -12.60 -7.38 -5.99
N LEU A 213 -12.08 -6.39 -5.25
CA LEU A 213 -11.35 -6.66 -4.01
C LEU A 213 -12.23 -7.35 -2.95
N ILE A 214 -13.52 -6.99 -2.86
CA ILE A 214 -14.51 -7.68 -2.02
C ILE A 214 -14.78 -9.11 -2.52
N ALA A 215 -14.80 -9.36 -3.84
CA ALA A 215 -14.95 -10.71 -4.36
C ALA A 215 -13.78 -11.61 -3.90
N PHE A 216 -12.56 -11.09 -3.87
CA PHE A 216 -11.38 -11.78 -3.34
C PHE A 216 -11.41 -11.99 -1.81
N THR A 217 -12.24 -11.31 -1.01
CA THR A 217 -12.37 -11.63 0.43
C THR A 217 -13.26 -12.84 0.70
N LYS A 218 -14.06 -13.27 -0.28
CA LYS A 218 -14.89 -14.48 -0.19
C LYS A 218 -14.02 -15.74 -0.29
N LYS A 219 -14.47 -16.83 0.34
CA LYS A 219 -13.75 -18.11 0.39
C LYS A 219 -14.06 -19.05 -0.78
N GLU A 220 -15.02 -18.69 -1.62
CA GLU A 220 -15.49 -19.52 -2.73
C GLU A 220 -14.82 -19.11 -4.05
N THR A 221 -14.36 -20.08 -4.83
CA THR A 221 -13.83 -19.87 -6.19
C THR A 221 -14.87 -19.27 -7.15
N SER A 222 -16.17 -19.46 -6.88
CA SER A 222 -17.29 -18.82 -7.58
C SER A 222 -17.15 -17.29 -7.64
N ALA A 223 -16.61 -16.67 -6.60
CA ALA A 223 -16.40 -15.23 -6.52
C ALA A 223 -15.27 -14.74 -7.43
N VAL A 224 -14.27 -15.58 -7.70
CA VAL A 224 -13.13 -15.27 -8.58
C VAL A 224 -13.58 -15.19 -10.03
N ALA A 225 -14.51 -16.07 -10.46
CA ALA A 225 -15.11 -15.98 -11.79
C ALA A 225 -15.95 -14.69 -11.98
N GLU A 226 -16.57 -14.17 -10.92
CA GLU A 226 -17.27 -12.87 -10.98
C GLU A 226 -16.28 -11.70 -10.97
N ALA A 227 -15.19 -11.79 -10.21
CA ALA A 227 -14.08 -10.83 -10.24
C ALA A 227 -13.48 -10.67 -11.65
N GLN A 228 -13.32 -11.77 -12.40
CA GLN A 228 -12.82 -11.75 -13.77
C GLN A 228 -13.74 -10.96 -14.71
N LYS A 229 -15.07 -11.15 -14.64
CA LYS A 229 -16.05 -10.38 -15.43
C LYS A 229 -16.03 -8.90 -15.07
N LEU A 230 -15.95 -8.58 -13.78
CA LEU A 230 -15.85 -7.22 -13.30
C LEU A 230 -14.55 -6.54 -13.76
N MET A 231 -13.45 -7.29 -13.88
CA MET A 231 -12.19 -6.78 -14.46
C MET A 231 -12.28 -6.49 -15.96
N THR A 232 -13.10 -7.23 -16.73
CA THR A 232 -13.45 -6.83 -18.10
C THR A 232 -14.20 -5.49 -18.11
N GLN A 233 -15.21 -5.33 -17.25
CA GLN A 233 -15.91 -4.04 -17.11
C GLN A 233 -14.99 -2.90 -16.64
N ALA A 234 -13.97 -3.19 -15.83
CA ALA A 234 -12.97 -2.20 -15.41
C ALA A 234 -12.14 -1.69 -16.59
N ALA A 235 -11.78 -2.56 -17.55
CA ALA A 235 -11.04 -2.16 -18.75
C ALA A 235 -11.85 -1.24 -19.68
N ASP A 236 -13.15 -1.50 -19.85
CA ASP A 236 -14.05 -0.61 -20.60
C ASP A 236 -14.13 0.78 -19.95
N LEU A 237 -14.25 0.82 -18.62
CA LEU A 237 -14.30 2.07 -17.84
C LEU A 237 -12.97 2.81 -17.86
N LEU A 238 -11.85 2.10 -17.82
CA LEU A 238 -10.51 2.69 -17.93
C LEU A 238 -10.31 3.36 -19.30
N SER A 239 -10.83 2.77 -20.37
CA SER A 239 -10.84 3.38 -21.71
C SER A 239 -11.64 4.70 -21.73
N ALA A 240 -12.76 4.76 -21.01
CA ALA A 240 -13.54 6.01 -20.85
C ALA A 240 -12.80 7.06 -19.98
N ILE A 241 -12.06 6.63 -18.96
CA ILE A 241 -11.20 7.50 -18.14
C ILE A 241 -10.08 8.11 -18.99
N HIS A 242 -9.35 7.29 -19.75
CA HIS A 242 -8.29 7.71 -20.67
C HIS A 242 -8.76 8.81 -21.63
N ASN A 243 -9.87 8.57 -22.33
CA ASN A 243 -10.43 9.51 -23.29
C ASN A 243 -10.99 10.80 -22.66
N SER A 244 -11.01 10.89 -21.32
CA SER A 244 -11.53 12.04 -20.58
C SER A 244 -10.53 12.71 -19.63
N LEU A 245 -9.26 12.28 -19.56
CA LEU A 245 -8.21 12.88 -18.72
C LEU A 245 -8.05 14.40 -18.90
N HIS A 246 -8.19 14.88 -20.15
CA HIS A 246 -8.03 16.29 -20.51
C HIS A 246 -9.15 17.21 -19.98
N HIS A 247 -10.27 16.65 -19.50
CA HIS A 247 -11.34 17.45 -18.89
C HIS A 247 -11.06 17.85 -17.43
N GLY A 248 -10.06 17.24 -16.79
CA GLY A 248 -9.68 17.56 -15.41
C GLY A 248 -8.84 18.82 -15.31
N ILE A 249 -8.95 19.51 -14.18
CA ILE A 249 -7.91 20.46 -13.80
C ILE A 249 -6.60 19.68 -13.62
N GLN A 250 -5.54 20.14 -14.29
CA GLN A 250 -4.21 19.57 -14.16
C GLN A 250 -3.53 20.18 -12.92
N ALA A 251 -2.72 19.40 -12.23
CA ALA A 251 -1.90 19.94 -11.14
C ALA A 251 -0.89 20.95 -11.71
N GLN A 252 -0.58 22.00 -10.94
CA GLN A 252 0.47 22.94 -11.36
C GLN A 252 1.83 22.26 -11.21
N ASN A 253 2.62 22.24 -12.29
CA ASN A 253 3.96 21.64 -12.32
C ASN A 253 5.04 22.57 -11.73
N ASP A 254 4.69 23.83 -11.42
CA ASP A 254 5.64 24.85 -10.96
C ASP A 254 5.86 24.82 -9.44
N THR A 255 6.63 23.85 -8.95
CA THR A 255 7.44 24.06 -7.73
C THR A 255 8.83 23.48 -7.86
N THR A 256 9.84 24.34 -7.64
CA THR A 256 11.27 24.00 -7.63
C THR A 256 11.74 23.17 -6.43
N LYS A 257 10.81 22.73 -5.56
CA LYS A 257 11.08 21.90 -4.37
C LYS A 257 9.90 20.95 -4.08
N GLY A 258 9.99 19.73 -4.62
CA GLY A 258 9.10 18.60 -4.28
C GLY A 258 8.16 18.18 -5.41
N ASP A 259 8.29 16.93 -5.87
CA ASP A 259 7.51 16.31 -6.96
C ASP A 259 6.05 15.96 -6.57
N HIS A 260 5.41 16.75 -5.69
CA HIS A 260 4.04 16.51 -5.27
C HIS A 260 3.05 17.41 -6.05
N PRO A 261 1.95 16.86 -6.58
CA PRO A 261 0.99 17.62 -7.38
C PRO A 261 0.26 18.67 -6.54
N ILE A 262 0.36 19.94 -6.94
CA ILE A 262 -0.43 21.03 -6.36
C ILE A 262 -1.85 20.94 -6.94
N MET A 263 -2.71 20.21 -6.21
CA MET A 263 -4.12 19.99 -6.51
C MET A 263 -4.96 20.40 -5.29
N MET A 264 -6.13 21.00 -5.52
CA MET A 264 -7.05 21.37 -4.43
C MET A 264 -7.33 20.17 -3.53
N GLY A 265 -7.15 20.33 -2.23
CA GLY A 265 -7.38 19.28 -1.23
C GLY A 265 -6.26 18.24 -1.10
N PHE A 266 -5.08 18.46 -1.69
CA PHE A 266 -3.87 17.68 -1.42
C PHE A 266 -2.85 18.51 -0.65
N GLU A 267 -2.44 18.05 0.53
CA GLU A 267 -1.40 18.67 1.35
C GLU A 267 -0.31 17.61 1.68
N PRO A 268 0.82 17.61 0.94
CA PRO A 268 1.91 16.64 1.12
C PRO A 268 2.46 16.55 2.55
N LEU A 269 2.46 17.66 3.29
CA LEU A 269 3.08 17.73 4.61
C LEU A 269 2.12 17.47 5.78
N VAL A 270 0.83 17.23 5.51
CA VAL A 270 -0.20 17.05 6.57
C VAL A 270 0.17 15.94 7.56
N ASN A 271 0.85 14.89 7.09
CA ASN A 271 1.23 13.72 7.88
C ASN A 271 2.71 13.68 8.28
N GLN A 272 3.47 14.77 8.07
CA GLN A 272 4.92 14.79 8.31
C GLN A 272 5.29 14.36 9.76
N ARG A 273 4.45 14.70 10.73
CA ARG A 273 4.62 14.32 12.16
C ARG A 273 4.23 12.88 12.50
N LEU A 274 3.62 12.15 11.56
CA LEU A 274 3.27 10.74 11.70
C LEU A 274 4.35 9.82 11.11
N LEU A 275 5.26 10.36 10.31
CA LEU A 275 6.33 9.58 9.69
C LEU A 275 7.29 9.06 10.77
N PRO A 276 7.81 7.83 10.62
CA PRO A 276 8.75 7.26 11.59
C PRO A 276 10.04 8.10 11.63
N PRO A 277 10.75 8.12 12.77
CA PRO A 277 12.08 8.70 12.86
C PRO A 277 13.01 7.93 11.93
N THR A 278 13.17 8.46 10.72
CA THR A 278 13.96 7.91 9.61
C THR A 278 14.32 9.06 8.66
N PHE A 279 15.34 8.86 7.82
CA PHE A 279 15.67 9.78 6.73
C PHE A 279 14.42 10.16 5.90
N PRO A 280 14.15 11.46 5.64
CA PRO A 280 12.99 11.88 4.86
C PRO A 280 12.99 11.36 3.41
N ARG A 281 12.40 10.19 3.18
CA ARG A 281 12.13 9.63 1.85
C ARG A 281 10.81 10.22 1.31
N TYR A 282 10.86 11.09 0.30
CA TYR A 282 9.65 11.63 -0.32
C TYR A 282 9.09 10.68 -1.39
N ALA A 283 7.79 10.37 -1.31
CA ALA A 283 7.10 9.63 -2.36
C ALA A 283 7.01 10.50 -3.62
N LYS A 284 7.52 9.99 -4.75
CA LYS A 284 7.34 10.64 -6.05
C LYS A 284 6.00 10.17 -6.62
N ILE A 285 4.99 11.03 -6.58
CA ILE A 285 3.66 10.68 -7.08
C ILE A 285 3.75 10.45 -8.60
N ILE A 286 3.23 9.31 -9.06
CA ILE A 286 3.22 8.97 -10.50
C ILE A 286 2.41 9.98 -11.31
N LYS A 287 2.76 10.13 -12.59
CA LYS A 287 2.10 11.11 -13.46
C LYS A 287 0.73 10.63 -13.95
N ARG A 288 -0.15 11.58 -14.29
CA ARG A 288 -1.53 11.30 -14.72
C ARG A 288 -1.59 10.53 -16.05
N GLU A 289 -0.61 10.72 -16.92
CA GLU A 289 -0.46 10.00 -18.19
C GLU A 289 -0.11 8.51 -17.95
N GLU A 290 0.66 8.23 -16.89
CA GLU A 290 1.12 6.88 -16.53
C GLU A 290 0.03 6.07 -15.80
N MET A 291 -0.90 6.75 -15.12
CA MET A 291 -2.01 6.15 -14.36
C MET A 291 -2.84 5.14 -15.18
N VAL A 292 -3.16 5.47 -16.43
CA VAL A 292 -3.93 4.57 -17.30
C VAL A 292 -3.14 3.32 -17.67
N SER A 293 -1.85 3.48 -18.03
CA SER A 293 -0.96 2.36 -18.36
C SER A 293 -0.81 1.42 -17.16
N TYR A 294 -0.64 1.99 -15.96
CA TYR A 294 -0.56 1.22 -14.74
C TYR A 294 -1.85 0.43 -14.45
N PHE A 295 -3.02 1.09 -14.49
CA PHE A 295 -4.27 0.38 -14.23
C PHE A 295 -4.58 -0.70 -15.27
N SER A 296 -4.21 -0.51 -16.54
CA SER A 296 -4.35 -1.56 -17.55
C SER A 296 -3.55 -2.80 -17.14
N LYS A 297 -2.27 -2.62 -16.82
CA LYS A 297 -1.40 -3.72 -16.33
C LYS A 297 -1.93 -4.35 -15.05
N LEU A 298 -2.48 -3.56 -14.11
CA LEU A 298 -3.06 -4.09 -12.88
C LEU A 298 -4.32 -4.93 -13.16
N ILE A 299 -5.21 -4.47 -14.06
CA ILE A 299 -6.40 -5.21 -14.48
C ILE A 299 -5.99 -6.54 -15.10
N ASP A 300 -5.01 -6.54 -16.00
CA ASP A 300 -4.57 -7.76 -16.68
C ASP A 300 -3.87 -8.73 -15.71
N ARG A 301 -3.01 -8.24 -14.80
CA ARG A 301 -2.47 -9.06 -13.69
C ARG A 301 -3.58 -9.69 -12.85
N ILE A 302 -4.65 -8.95 -12.51
CA ILE A 302 -5.75 -9.50 -11.71
C ILE A 302 -6.60 -10.51 -12.52
N LYS A 303 -6.76 -10.33 -13.83
CA LYS A 303 -7.38 -11.36 -14.70
C LYS A 303 -6.55 -12.65 -14.68
N THR A 304 -5.23 -12.56 -14.83
CA THR A 304 -4.33 -13.72 -14.71
C THR A 304 -4.46 -14.38 -13.33
N VAL A 305 -4.49 -13.62 -12.23
CA VAL A 305 -4.77 -14.17 -10.89
C VAL A 305 -6.13 -14.89 -10.82
N CYS A 306 -7.14 -14.51 -11.61
CA CYS A 306 -8.40 -15.23 -11.66
C CYS A 306 -8.31 -16.60 -12.36
N GLU A 307 -7.26 -16.86 -13.16
CA GLU A 307 -7.11 -18.09 -13.94
C GLU A 307 -6.51 -19.25 -13.13
N VAL A 308 -5.78 -18.95 -12.05
CA VAL A 308 -5.10 -19.94 -11.20
C VAL A 308 -6.07 -20.99 -10.62
N VAL A 309 -7.34 -20.63 -10.39
CA VAL A 309 -8.37 -21.53 -9.82
C VAL A 309 -8.77 -22.66 -10.77
N ASN A 310 -8.37 -22.59 -12.05
CA ASN A 310 -8.59 -23.65 -13.04
C ASN A 310 -7.50 -24.73 -13.00
N LEU A 311 -6.40 -24.48 -12.29
CA LEU A 311 -5.27 -25.40 -12.16
C LEU A 311 -5.53 -26.41 -11.04
N THR A 312 -5.30 -27.69 -11.34
CA THR A 312 -5.54 -28.81 -10.41
C THR A 312 -4.28 -29.58 -10.01
N ASN A 313 -3.16 -29.35 -10.71
CA ASN A 313 -1.89 -30.01 -10.47
C ASN A 313 -0.91 -29.05 -9.76
N LEU A 314 -0.20 -29.55 -8.74
CA LEU A 314 0.75 -28.75 -7.96
C LEU A 314 1.87 -28.16 -8.81
N HIS A 315 2.43 -28.93 -9.76
CA HIS A 315 3.53 -28.46 -10.61
C HIS A 315 3.07 -27.29 -11.48
N CYS A 316 1.94 -27.43 -12.19
CA CYS A 316 1.39 -26.34 -12.99
C CYS A 316 1.05 -25.09 -12.18
N ILE A 317 0.68 -25.24 -10.90
CA ILE A 317 0.48 -24.09 -9.99
C ILE A 317 1.82 -23.44 -9.63
N LEU A 318 2.86 -24.22 -9.32
CA LEU A 318 4.19 -23.68 -9.05
C LEU A 318 4.75 -22.96 -10.27
N ASP A 319 4.66 -23.56 -11.46
CA ASP A 319 5.08 -22.96 -12.73
C ASP A 319 4.34 -21.62 -12.98
N PHE A 320 3.02 -21.60 -12.77
CA PHE A 320 2.21 -20.37 -12.85
C PHE A 320 2.65 -19.30 -11.84
N PHE A 321 3.03 -19.68 -10.61
CA PHE A 321 3.54 -18.74 -9.62
C PHE A 321 4.93 -18.19 -10.02
N CYS A 322 5.79 -18.98 -10.66
CA CYS A 322 7.05 -18.53 -11.24
C CYS A 322 6.80 -17.52 -12.37
N GLU A 323 6.06 -17.92 -13.41
CA GLU A 323 5.73 -17.08 -14.58
C GLU A 323 5.02 -15.77 -14.18
N PHE A 324 4.17 -15.81 -13.15
CA PHE A 324 3.52 -14.62 -12.62
C PHE A 324 4.52 -13.71 -11.88
N SER A 325 5.49 -14.28 -11.16
CA SER A 325 6.49 -13.52 -10.40
C SER A 325 7.56 -12.87 -11.29
N GLU A 326 7.94 -13.53 -12.39
CA GLU A 326 8.88 -13.00 -13.40
C GLU A 326 8.38 -11.69 -14.05
N GLN A 327 7.07 -11.44 -14.04
CA GLN A 327 6.45 -10.22 -14.57
C GLN A 327 6.58 -9.00 -13.62
N SER A 328 7.31 -9.13 -12.52
CA SER A 328 7.43 -8.14 -11.43
C SER A 328 6.07 -7.56 -10.98
N PRO A 329 5.12 -8.40 -10.57
CA PRO A 329 3.77 -7.98 -10.18
C PRO A 329 3.78 -7.15 -8.88
N CYS A 330 2.96 -6.10 -8.84
CA CYS A 330 2.86 -5.24 -7.66
C CYS A 330 2.31 -5.99 -6.43
N VAL A 331 2.63 -5.48 -5.24
CA VAL A 331 2.43 -6.15 -3.93
C VAL A 331 0.98 -6.63 -3.75
N LEU A 332 0.00 -5.81 -4.15
CA LEU A 332 -1.42 -6.19 -4.11
C LEU A 332 -1.72 -7.41 -4.99
N SER A 333 -1.25 -7.43 -6.24
CA SER A 333 -1.52 -8.55 -7.15
C SER A 333 -0.86 -9.86 -6.71
N ARG A 334 0.37 -9.80 -6.14
CA ARG A 334 1.01 -10.95 -5.46
C ARG A 334 0.19 -11.44 -4.26
N SER A 335 -0.34 -10.52 -3.47
CA SER A 335 -1.14 -10.82 -2.28
C SER A 335 -2.51 -11.42 -2.61
N LEU A 336 -3.13 -10.98 -3.71
CA LEU A 336 -4.36 -11.58 -4.24
C LEU A 336 -4.10 -13.01 -4.71
N LEU A 337 -3.01 -13.27 -5.44
CA LEU A 337 -2.63 -14.62 -5.86
C LEU A 337 -2.45 -15.55 -4.65
N GLN A 338 -1.59 -15.17 -3.70
CA GLN A 338 -1.28 -15.96 -2.51
C GLN A 338 -2.54 -16.29 -1.68
N THR A 339 -3.40 -15.29 -1.44
CA THR A 339 -4.62 -15.48 -0.63
C THR A 339 -5.78 -16.13 -1.39
N THR A 340 -5.71 -16.24 -2.71
CA THR A 340 -6.66 -17.01 -3.54
C THR A 340 -6.26 -18.49 -3.57
N PHE A 341 -4.97 -18.77 -3.74
CA PHE A 341 -4.42 -20.13 -3.72
C PHE A 341 -4.59 -20.79 -2.35
N LEU A 342 -4.12 -20.14 -1.28
CA LEU A 342 -4.18 -20.68 0.09
C LEU A 342 -5.19 -19.90 0.93
N VAL A 343 -6.39 -20.47 1.05
CA VAL A 343 -7.47 -19.98 1.91
C VAL A 343 -7.23 -20.47 3.36
N ASP A 344 -7.88 -19.82 4.32
CA ASP A 344 -7.81 -20.15 5.75
C ASP A 344 -7.85 -21.67 6.02
N ASN A 345 -7.06 -22.12 7.00
CA ASN A 345 -6.85 -23.53 7.35
C ASN A 345 -6.04 -24.36 6.32
N LYS A 346 -5.16 -23.72 5.54
CA LYS A 346 -4.24 -24.39 4.58
C LYS A 346 -4.96 -25.21 3.50
N LYS A 347 -6.14 -24.74 3.10
CA LYS A 347 -6.91 -25.35 2.02
C LYS A 347 -6.60 -24.67 0.70
N VAL A 348 -6.16 -25.47 -0.28
CA VAL A 348 -5.99 -25.04 -1.66
C VAL A 348 -7.37 -24.73 -2.23
N PHE A 349 -7.56 -23.49 -2.68
CA PHE A 349 -8.83 -22.95 -3.19
C PHE A 349 -10.05 -23.18 -2.27
N GLY A 350 -9.82 -23.34 -0.96
CA GLY A 350 -10.85 -23.64 0.04
C GLY A 350 -11.39 -25.08 0.03
N THR A 351 -11.03 -25.91 -0.95
CA THR A 351 -11.60 -27.26 -1.17
C THR A 351 -10.73 -28.38 -0.60
N HIS A 352 -9.48 -28.50 -1.06
CA HIS A 352 -8.58 -29.62 -0.74
C HIS A 352 -7.50 -29.22 0.28
N LEU A 353 -6.99 -30.17 1.08
CA LEU A 353 -5.82 -29.90 1.93
C LEU A 353 -4.55 -29.86 1.06
N MET A 354 -3.64 -28.93 1.35
CA MET A 354 -2.33 -28.88 0.67
C MET A 354 -1.55 -30.21 0.82
N GLN A 355 -1.76 -30.95 1.91
CA GLN A 355 -1.17 -32.28 2.12
C GLN A 355 -1.62 -33.31 1.07
N ASP A 356 -2.88 -33.27 0.65
CA ASP A 356 -3.41 -34.21 -0.35
C ASP A 356 -2.82 -33.90 -1.73
N MET A 357 -2.75 -32.61 -2.08
CA MET A 357 -2.13 -32.14 -3.33
C MET A 357 -0.64 -32.49 -3.41
N VAL A 358 0.11 -32.38 -2.31
CA VAL A 358 1.51 -32.85 -2.25
C VAL A 358 1.60 -34.38 -2.36
N LYS A 359 0.70 -35.14 -1.74
CA LYS A 359 0.64 -36.61 -1.89
C LYS A 359 0.35 -37.03 -3.33
N ASP A 360 -0.52 -36.31 -4.02
CA ASP A 360 -0.84 -36.58 -5.43
C ASP A 360 0.32 -36.21 -6.38
N ALA A 361 1.03 -35.12 -6.12
CA ALA A 361 2.29 -34.81 -6.81
C ALA A 361 3.34 -35.92 -6.61
N LEU A 362 3.55 -36.38 -5.37
CA LEU A 362 4.48 -37.48 -5.06
C LEU A 362 4.08 -38.79 -5.75
N ARG A 363 2.78 -39.13 -5.79
CA ARG A 363 2.26 -40.27 -6.55
C ARG A 363 2.58 -40.14 -8.04
N SER A 364 2.30 -38.99 -8.63
CA SER A 364 2.50 -38.75 -10.06
C SER A 364 3.97 -38.72 -10.47
N PHE A 365 4.86 -38.19 -9.62
CA PHE A 365 6.27 -37.96 -9.98
C PHE A 365 7.19 -39.14 -9.62
N VAL A 366 7.03 -39.72 -8.42
CA VAL A 366 7.93 -40.78 -7.91
C VAL A 366 7.21 -42.12 -7.69
N SER A 367 5.87 -42.13 -7.64
CA SER A 367 5.07 -43.33 -7.36
C SER A 367 5.57 -44.16 -6.15
N PRO A 368 5.83 -43.54 -4.98
CA PRO A 368 6.49 -44.21 -3.87
C PRO A 368 5.65 -45.39 -3.35
N PRO A 369 6.25 -46.56 -3.04
CA PRO A 369 5.51 -47.78 -2.72
C PRO A 369 4.48 -47.63 -1.58
N VAL A 370 4.76 -46.81 -0.57
CA VAL A 370 3.85 -46.52 0.55
C VAL A 370 2.54 -45.85 0.13
N LEU A 371 2.52 -45.12 -0.99
CA LEU A 371 1.31 -44.48 -1.53
C LEU A 371 0.59 -45.36 -2.58
N SER A 372 1.14 -46.52 -2.94
CA SER A 372 0.59 -47.45 -3.94
C SER A 372 -0.25 -48.55 -3.29
N PRO A 373 -1.58 -48.64 -3.55
CA PRO A 373 -2.44 -49.67 -2.97
C PRO A 373 -2.05 -51.13 -3.30
N LYS A 374 -1.16 -51.31 -4.28
CA LYS A 374 -0.65 -52.63 -4.71
C LYS A 374 0.56 -53.11 -3.88
N CYS A 375 1.15 -52.26 -3.04
CA CYS A 375 2.32 -52.60 -2.24
C CYS A 375 1.95 -53.02 -0.80
N CYS A 376 2.67 -53.98 -0.23
CA CYS A 376 2.53 -54.37 1.17
C CYS A 376 2.78 -53.20 2.16
N LEU A 377 3.63 -52.24 1.78
CA LEU A 377 3.92 -51.04 2.59
C LEU A 377 2.72 -50.08 2.72
N TYR A 378 1.71 -50.18 1.84
CA TYR A 378 0.49 -49.38 1.94
C TYR A 378 -0.28 -49.62 3.25
N ASN A 379 -0.17 -50.81 3.85
CA ASN A 379 -0.82 -51.14 5.12
C ASN A 379 0.12 -51.06 6.32
N ASN A 380 1.38 -50.67 6.13
CA ASN A 380 2.33 -50.50 7.23
C ASN A 380 2.13 -49.13 7.92
N HIS A 381 1.82 -49.16 9.22
CA HIS A 381 1.58 -47.96 10.03
C HIS A 381 2.81 -47.04 10.11
N GLN A 382 3.98 -47.59 10.43
CA GLN A 382 5.22 -46.83 10.55
C GLN A 382 5.62 -46.16 9.22
N ALA A 383 5.41 -46.83 8.08
CA ALA A 383 5.65 -46.24 6.76
C ALA A 383 4.70 -45.07 6.46
N LYS A 384 3.42 -45.18 6.88
CA LYS A 384 2.44 -44.08 6.80
C LYS A 384 2.84 -42.88 7.67
N ASP A 385 3.25 -43.13 8.91
CA ASP A 385 3.67 -42.05 9.83
C ASP A 385 4.88 -41.28 9.27
N TYR A 386 5.85 -41.96 8.65
CA TYR A 386 6.97 -41.29 7.98
C TYR A 386 6.56 -40.45 6.77
N ILE A 387 5.69 -40.96 5.88
CA ILE A 387 5.28 -40.16 4.70
C ILE A 387 4.37 -38.99 5.10
N ASP A 388 3.52 -39.15 6.12
CA ASP A 388 2.68 -38.07 6.62
C ASP A 388 3.48 -37.00 7.37
N SER A 389 4.53 -37.38 8.10
CA SER A 389 5.49 -36.45 8.70
C SER A 389 6.28 -35.68 7.63
N PHE A 390 6.78 -36.38 6.60
CA PHE A 390 7.46 -35.76 5.46
C PHE A 390 6.56 -34.75 4.73
N VAL A 391 5.35 -35.16 4.34
CA VAL A 391 4.36 -34.28 3.67
C VAL A 391 4.00 -33.10 4.57
N THR A 392 3.85 -33.29 5.88
CA THR A 392 3.61 -32.20 6.83
C THR A 392 4.76 -31.20 6.88
N HIS A 393 6.01 -31.67 6.77
CA HIS A 393 7.18 -30.82 6.65
C HIS A 393 7.19 -30.04 5.33
N CYS A 394 7.00 -30.71 4.19
CA CYS A 394 6.90 -30.06 2.87
C CYS A 394 5.84 -28.97 2.85
N VAL A 395 4.62 -29.27 3.31
CA VAL A 395 3.52 -28.29 3.41
C VAL A 395 3.87 -27.12 4.34
N ARG A 396 4.65 -27.33 5.41
CA ARG A 396 5.09 -26.23 6.28
C ARG A 396 6.08 -25.28 5.58
N VAL A 397 6.91 -25.80 4.69
CA VAL A 397 7.83 -24.99 3.86
C VAL A 397 7.05 -24.28 2.75
N SER A 398 6.31 -25.02 1.92
CA SER A 398 5.59 -24.49 0.76
C SER A 398 4.42 -23.54 1.09
N VAL A 399 3.93 -23.50 2.33
CA VAL A 399 2.84 -22.59 2.76
C VAL A 399 3.37 -21.29 3.38
N ARG A 400 4.67 -21.16 3.67
CA ARG A 400 5.23 -19.89 4.16
C ARG A 400 5.36 -18.90 2.99
N PRO A 401 4.76 -17.70 3.06
CA PRO A 401 4.78 -16.74 1.95
C PRO A 401 6.18 -16.34 1.49
N THR A 402 7.07 -16.01 2.44
CA THR A 402 8.48 -15.70 2.18
C THR A 402 9.28 -16.88 1.63
N TYR A 403 8.85 -18.11 1.90
CA TYR A 403 9.50 -19.29 1.33
C TYR A 403 8.90 -19.68 -0.02
N LEU A 404 7.69 -19.27 -0.41
CA LEU A 404 7.28 -19.47 -1.80
C LEU A 404 8.07 -18.54 -2.72
N SER A 405 8.28 -17.27 -2.32
CA SER A 405 9.18 -16.36 -3.04
C SER A 405 10.65 -16.80 -2.97
N ALA A 406 11.17 -17.19 -1.79
CA ALA A 406 12.56 -17.64 -1.67
C ALA A 406 12.82 -19.01 -2.34
N PHE A 407 11.87 -19.94 -2.33
CA PHE A 407 12.02 -21.22 -3.04
C PHE A 407 11.98 -21.00 -4.56
N ILE A 408 11.20 -20.05 -5.08
CA ILE A 408 11.30 -19.65 -6.50
C ILE A 408 12.68 -19.04 -6.82
N TYR A 409 13.27 -18.27 -5.89
CA TYR A 409 14.59 -17.63 -6.06
C TYR A 409 15.78 -18.61 -5.91
N GLU A 410 15.77 -19.47 -4.88
CA GLU A 410 16.85 -20.41 -4.56
C GLU A 410 16.91 -21.59 -5.54
N TYR A 411 15.77 -22.13 -5.99
CA TYR A 411 15.74 -23.33 -6.84
C TYR A 411 16.26 -23.09 -8.27
N PHE A 412 16.49 -21.83 -8.68
CA PHE A 412 16.94 -21.47 -10.03
C PHE A 412 18.28 -20.71 -10.12
N GLN A 413 18.80 -20.13 -9.02
CA GLN A 413 20.20 -19.66 -8.99
C GLN A 413 21.19 -20.81 -9.27
N ASP A 414 20.93 -21.99 -8.69
CA ASP A 414 21.76 -23.20 -8.88
C ASP A 414 21.70 -23.80 -10.31
N TYR A 415 20.80 -23.33 -11.19
CA TYR A 415 20.69 -23.77 -12.59
C TYR A 415 21.24 -22.79 -13.63
N THR A 416 21.87 -21.67 -13.20
CA THR A 416 22.49 -20.69 -14.12
C THR A 416 24.03 -20.82 -14.17
N TYR A 417 24.60 -21.83 -13.51
CA TYR A 417 26.05 -22.11 -13.47
C TYR A 417 26.39 -23.61 -13.70
N ILE A 418 25.88 -24.20 -14.78
CA ILE A 418 26.43 -25.41 -15.43
C ILE A 418 26.47 -25.21 -16.95
#